data_AF-A0A3C0TC95-F1
#
_entry.id   AF-A0A3C0TC95-F1
#
_cell.length_a   1.000
_cell.length_b   1.000
_cell.length_c   1.000
_cell.angle_alpha   90.00
_cell.angle_beta   90.00
_cell.angle_gamma   90.00
#
_symmetry.space_group_name_H-M   'P 1'
#
loop_
_entity.id
_entity.type
_entity.pdbx_description
1 polymer ?
#
loop_
_entity_poly.entity_id
_entity_poly.type
_entity_poly.pdbx_seq_one_letter_code
_entity_poly.pdbx_strand_id
1 'polypeptide(L)' 'MQVTLETTEGLERKMRISVPADQLETQIDEKLKQTAQQVRLKGFRPG' A
#
# COMPACT_ATOMS: atom_id res chain seq x y z
N MET A 1 10.23 5.94 -4.31
CA MET A 1 9.23 6.83 -3.68
C MET A 1 9.65 8.27 -3.98
N GLN A 2 8.75 9.07 -4.56
CA GLN A 2 9.01 10.48 -4.88
C GLN A 2 8.02 11.36 -4.12
N VAL A 3 8.51 12.39 -3.43
CA VAL A 3 7.70 13.29 -2.61
C VAL A 3 7.90 14.71 -3.10
N THR A 4 6.81 15.35 -3.52
CA THR A 4 6.80 16.77 -3.91
C THR A 4 6.02 17.54 -2.85
N LEU A 5 6.64 18.57 -2.25
CA LEU A 5 5.98 19.49 -1.33
C LEU A 5 5.64 20.78 -2.07
N GLU A 6 4.35 21.09 -2.15
CA GLU A 6 3.86 22.37 -2.64
C GLU A 6 3.38 23.20 -1.44
N THR A 7 3.93 24.40 -1.30
CA THR A 7 3.49 25.38 -0.28
C THR A 7 2.38 26.22 -0.91
N THR A 8 1.13 26.02 -0.48
CA THR A 8 -0.01 26.87 -0.84
C THR A 8 -0.09 28.07 0.11
N GLU A 9 -0.85 29.10 -0.24
CA GLU A 9 -0.96 30.34 0.55
C GLU A 9 -1.29 30.06 2.04
N GLY A 10 -0.56 30.70 2.96
CA GLY A 10 -0.72 30.52 4.40
C GLY A 10 0.20 29.43 4.99
N LEU A 11 -0.35 28.60 5.89
CA LEU A 11 0.36 27.52 6.62
C LEU A 11 0.09 26.12 6.04
N GLU A 12 -0.69 26.04 4.96
CA GLU A 12 -1.04 24.77 4.34
C GLU A 12 0.13 24.20 3.53
N ARG A 13 0.36 22.89 3.66
CA ARG A 13 1.34 22.15 2.87
C ARG A 13 0.63 21.02 2.16
N LYS A 14 0.73 20.99 0.84
CA LYS A 14 0.24 19.88 0.03
C LYS A 14 1.42 18.99 -0.32
N MET A 15 1.40 17.76 0.16
CA MET A 15 2.41 16.75 -0.13
C MET A 15 1.86 15.80 -1.19
N ARG A 16 2.47 15.79 -2.38
CA ARG A 16 2.17 14.80 -3.42
C ARG A 16 3.17 13.66 -3.28
N ILE A 17 2.67 12.47 -2.97
CA ILE A 17 3.49 11.26 -2.84
C ILE A 17 3.22 10.38 -4.06
N SER A 18 4.26 10.13 -4.84
CA SER A 18 4.26 9.16 -5.93
C SER A 18 4.94 7.88 -5.46
N VAL A 19 4.15 6.82 -5.35
CA VAL A 19 4.60 5.48 -4.98
C VAL A 19 4.94 4.70 -6.25
N PRO A 20 6.15 4.15 -6.39
CA PRO A 20 6.51 3.29 -7.53
C PRO A 20 5.67 2.01 -7.54
N ALA A 21 5.29 1.54 -8.73
CA ALA A 21 4.48 0.32 -8.89
C ALA A 21 5.17 -0.92 -8.29
N ASP A 22 6.48 -1.06 -8.48
CA ASP A 22 7.26 -2.22 -8.01
C ASP A 22 7.17 -2.43 -6.48
N GLN A 23 7.15 -1.32 -5.73
CA GLN A 23 7.01 -1.36 -4.26
C GLN A 23 5.58 -1.72 -3.84
N LEU A 24 4.58 -1.30 -4.63
CA LEU A 24 3.18 -1.60 -4.38
C LEU A 24 2.89 -3.08 -4.62
N GLU A 25 3.35 -3.65 -5.72
CA GLU A 25 3.14 -5.08 -6.05
C GLU A 25 3.74 -5.99 -4.98
N THR A 26 4.97 -5.69 -4.53
CA THR A 26 5.63 -6.44 -3.45
C THR A 26 4.79 -6.44 -2.16
N GLN A 27 4.26 -5.27 -1.76
CA GLN A 27 3.42 -5.16 -0.58
C GLN A 27 2.06 -5.84 -0.73
N ILE A 28 1.49 -5.84 -1.94
CA ILE A 28 0.24 -6.56 -2.25
C ILE A 28 0.46 -8.07 -2.08
N ASP A 29 1.53 -8.61 -2.65
CA ASP A 29 1.85 -10.03 -2.56
C ASP A 29 2.10 -10.49 -1.12
N GLU A 30 2.85 -9.69 -0.35
CA GLU A 30 3.06 -9.94 1.08
C GLU A 30 1.74 -9.93 1.85
N LYS A 31 0.88 -8.94 1.57
CA LYS A 31 -0.42 -8.83 2.24
C LYS A 31 -1.35 -9.98 1.89
N LEU A 32 -1.37 -10.42 0.64
CA LEU A 32 -2.15 -11.56 0.18
C LEU A 32 -1.68 -12.85 0.86
N LYS A 33 -0.36 -13.09 0.95
CA LYS A 33 0.19 -14.27 1.65
C LYS A 33 -0.16 -14.28 3.13
N GLN A 34 -0.02 -13.15 3.82
CA GLN A 34 -0.41 -13.03 5.23
C GLN A 34 -1.91 -13.28 5.44
N THR A 35 -2.74 -12.72 4.55
CA THR A 35 -4.19 -12.86 4.65
C THR A 35 -4.62 -14.29 4.34
N ALA A 36 -4.01 -14.95 3.35
CA ALA A 36 -4.28 -16.35 3.04
C ALA A 36 -4.06 -17.28 4.24
N GLN A 37 -2.99 -17.05 5.01
CA GLN A 37 -2.70 -17.82 6.23
C GLN A 37 -3.73 -17.59 7.36
N GLN A 38 -4.38 -16.43 7.38
CA GLN A 38 -5.30 -16.04 8.46
C GLN A 38 -6.77 -16.36 8.14
N VAL A 39 -7.14 -16.36 6.85
CA VAL A 39 -8.53 -16.52 6.42
C VAL A 39 -8.86 -17.99 6.19
N ARG A 40 -9.90 -18.47 6.87
CA ARG A 40 -10.50 -19.79 6.61
C ARG A 40 -11.68 -19.65 5.66
N LEU A 41 -11.42 -19.80 4.36
CA LEU A 41 -12.45 -19.79 3.32
C LEU A 41 -13.18 -21.14 3.25
N LYS A 42 -14.52 -21.12 3.14
CA LYS A 42 -15.33 -22.34 2.97
C LYS A 42 -14.96 -23.02 1.65
N GLY A 43 -14.57 -24.29 1.71
CA GLY A 43 -14.16 -25.08 0.53
C GLY A 43 -12.66 -25.00 0.20
N PHE A 44 -11.87 -24.21 0.91
CA PHE A 44 -10.42 -24.11 0.72
C PHE A 44 -9.68 -24.63 1.95
N ARG A 45 -8.54 -25.28 1.72
CA ARG A 45 -7.68 -25.76 2.81
C ARG A 45 -7.10 -24.53 3.53
N PRO A 46 -7.17 -24.45 4.87
CA PRO A 46 -6.58 -23.34 5.61
C PRO A 46 -5.05 -23.29 5.43
N GLY A 47 -4.51 -22.10 5.18
CA GLY A 47 -3.10 -21.85 4.85
C GLY A 47 -2.91 -21.34 3.44
#